data_AF-A0A954NGQ8-F1
#
_entry.id   AF-A0A954NGQ8-F1
#
_cell.length_a   1.000
_cell.length_b   1.000
_cell.length_c   1.000
_cell.angle_alpha   90.00
_cell.angle_beta   90.00
_cell.angle_gamma   90.00
#
_symmetry.space_group_name_H-M   'P 1'
#
loop_
_entity.id
_entity.type
_entity.pdbx_description
1 polymer ?
#
loop_
_entity_poly.entity_id
_entity_poly.type
_entity_poly.pdbx_seq_one_letter_code
_entity_poly.pdbx_strand_id
1 'polypeptide(L)'
;MRQLLEMMAEGARTDELRAPDFVAQFSREAILDSDWYHARLEAAVESQRALWRRKVAYLKSYGAERARTYGVELGALLTLAQQRLASVEQADAIDRAKGWIGATPFA
;
A
#
# COMPACT_ATOMS: atom_id res chain seq x y z
N MET A 1 -15.66 -5.92 -6.03
CA MET A 1 -15.73 -7.41 -5.99
C MET A 1 -16.97 -7.95 -5.30
N ARG A 2 -17.46 -7.32 -4.23
CA ARG A 2 -18.67 -7.77 -3.50
C ARG A 2 -19.87 -8.05 -4.41
N GLN A 3 -20.25 -7.08 -5.25
CA GLN A 3 -21.39 -7.23 -6.17
C GLN A 3 -21.23 -8.40 -7.15
N LEU A 4 -20.03 -8.61 -7.70
CA LEU A 4 -19.75 -9.77 -8.57
C LEU A 4 -19.95 -11.09 -7.82
N LEU A 5 -19.46 -11.18 -6.58
CA LEU A 5 -19.61 -12.38 -5.76
C LEU A 5 -21.07 -12.64 -5.37
N GLU A 6 -21.84 -11.59 -5.07
CA GLU A 6 -23.29 -11.68 -4.80
C GLU A 6 -24.03 -12.19 -6.03
N MET A 7 -23.79 -11.59 -7.21
CA MET A 7 -24.37 -12.04 -8.47
C MET A 7 -24.02 -13.50 -8.79
N MET A 8 -22.77 -13.91 -8.59
CA MET A 8 -22.36 -15.30 -8.79
C MET A 8 -23.04 -16.26 -7.80
N ALA A 9 -23.22 -15.84 -6.54
CA ALA A 9 -23.89 -16.65 -5.52
C ALA A 9 -25.40 -16.79 -5.80
N GLU A 10 -26.02 -15.76 -6.36
CA GLU A 10 -27.44 -15.74 -6.75
C GLU A 10 -27.70 -16.43 -8.10
N GLY A 11 -26.65 -16.86 -8.80
CA GLY A 11 -26.77 -17.55 -10.09
C GLY A 11 -27.09 -16.61 -11.25
N ALA A 12 -26.56 -15.37 -11.20
CA ALA A 12 -26.76 -14.36 -12.22
C ALA A 12 -26.42 -14.89 -13.63
N ARG A 13 -27.22 -14.46 -14.59
CA ARG A 13 -27.07 -14.85 -15.99
C ARG A 13 -25.92 -14.08 -16.63
N THR A 14 -25.38 -14.66 -17.72
CA THR A 14 -24.28 -14.06 -18.48
C THR A 14 -24.57 -12.65 -18.98
N ASP A 15 -25.82 -12.34 -19.33
CA ASP A 15 -26.22 -11.01 -19.79
C ASP A 15 -26.23 -9.97 -18.66
N GLU A 16 -26.57 -10.37 -17.44
CA GLU A 16 -26.49 -9.51 -16.25
C GLU A 16 -25.04 -9.17 -15.91
N LEU A 17 -24.13 -10.15 -16.03
CA LEU A 17 -22.68 -9.96 -15.86
C LEU A 17 -22.04 -9.13 -16.99
N ARG A 18 -22.73 -8.98 -18.12
CA ARG A 18 -22.28 -8.19 -19.27
C ARG A 18 -23.00 -6.85 -19.39
N ALA A 19 -23.86 -6.52 -18.42
CA ALA A 19 -24.55 -5.24 -18.40
C ALA A 19 -23.50 -4.11 -18.46
N PRO A 20 -23.64 -3.12 -19.37
CA PRO A 20 -22.65 -2.07 -19.56
C PRO A 20 -22.28 -1.34 -18.26
N ASP A 21 -23.28 -1.05 -17.43
CA ASP A 21 -23.10 -0.36 -16.15
C ASP A 21 -22.32 -1.19 -15.13
N PHE A 22 -22.47 -2.53 -15.16
CA PHE A 22 -21.72 -3.43 -14.30
C PHE A 22 -20.25 -3.51 -14.73
N VAL A 23 -20.00 -3.72 -16.02
CA VAL A 23 -18.64 -3.84 -16.56
C VAL A 23 -17.87 -2.52 -16.44
N ALA A 24 -18.55 -1.37 -16.56
CA ALA A 24 -17.95 -0.04 -16.43
C ALA A 24 -17.26 0.17 -15.07
N GLN A 25 -17.77 -0.44 -13.99
CA GLN A 25 -17.16 -0.38 -12.65
C GLN A 25 -15.76 -1.03 -12.58
N PHE A 26 -15.44 -1.90 -13.55
CA PHE A 26 -14.14 -2.56 -13.65
C PHE A 26 -13.21 -1.86 -14.66
N SER A 27 -13.64 -0.75 -15.26
CA SER A 27 -12.74 0.08 -16.07
C SER A 27 -11.60 0.64 -15.21
N ARG A 28 -10.46 0.88 -15.83
CA ARG A 28 -9.28 1.42 -15.15
C ARG A 28 -9.62 2.77 -14.50
N GLU A 29 -10.32 3.62 -15.23
CA GLU A 29 -10.71 4.97 -14.82
C GLU A 29 -11.65 4.89 -13.62
N ALA A 30 -12.69 4.05 -13.68
CA ALA A 30 -13.61 3.86 -12.55
C ALA A 30 -12.90 3.34 -11.29
N ILE A 31 -11.90 2.46 -11.43
CA ILE A 31 -11.11 1.98 -10.29
C ILE A 31 -10.24 3.11 -9.72
N LEU A 32 -9.51 3.83 -10.56
CA LEU A 32 -8.58 4.88 -10.12
C LEU A 32 -9.31 6.05 -9.44
N ASP A 33 -10.55 6.33 -9.85
CA ASP A 33 -11.38 7.41 -9.31
C ASP A 33 -12.25 6.96 -8.12
N SER A 34 -12.18 5.67 -7.73
CA SER A 34 -13.02 5.14 -6.65
C SER A 34 -12.46 5.41 -5.24
N ASP A 35 -13.36 5.70 -4.31
CA ASP A 35 -13.02 5.90 -2.89
C ASP A 35 -12.37 4.66 -2.26
N TRP A 36 -12.85 3.47 -2.62
CA TRP A 36 -12.29 2.22 -2.08
C TRP A 36 -10.84 2.01 -2.53
N TYR A 37 -10.49 2.42 -3.75
CA TYR A 37 -9.12 2.37 -4.23
C TYR A 37 -8.25 3.39 -3.51
N HIS A 38 -8.76 4.61 -3.30
CA HIS A 38 -8.08 5.64 -2.54
C HIS A 38 -7.74 5.16 -1.11
N ALA A 39 -8.72 4.60 -0.40
CA ALA A 39 -8.53 4.04 0.95
C ALA A 39 -7.45 2.94 0.99
N ARG A 40 -7.32 2.14 -0.09
CA ARG A 40 -6.24 1.13 -0.18
C ARG A 40 -4.87 1.76 -0.35
N LEU A 41 -4.76 2.86 -1.08
CA LEU A 41 -3.51 3.60 -1.22
C LEU A 41 -3.10 4.25 0.10
N GLU A 42 -4.05 4.85 0.83
CA GLU A 42 -3.82 5.38 2.17
C GLU A 42 -3.30 4.30 3.13
N ALA A 43 -3.98 3.15 3.17
CA ALA A 43 -3.57 2.02 4.01
C ALA A 43 -2.16 1.51 3.64
N ALA A 44 -1.81 1.50 2.35
CA ALA A 44 -0.47 1.11 1.90
C ALA A 44 0.60 2.11 2.34
N VAL A 45 0.35 3.40 2.13
CA VAL A 45 1.27 4.47 2.54
C VAL A 45 1.47 4.46 4.05
N GLU A 46 0.40 4.28 4.83
CA GLU A 46 0.52 4.22 6.29
C GLU A 46 1.28 2.97 6.76
N SER A 47 1.05 1.82 6.12
CA SER A 47 1.84 0.62 6.37
C SER A 47 3.33 0.82 6.08
N GLN A 48 3.65 1.54 5.00
CA GLN A 48 5.04 1.91 4.68
C GLN A 48 5.63 2.85 5.73
N ARG A 49 4.90 3.89 6.14
CA ARG A 49 5.34 4.80 7.21
C ARG A 49 5.63 4.04 8.49
N ALA A 50 4.70 3.21 8.95
CA ALA A 50 4.87 2.38 10.14
C ALA A 50 6.11 1.47 10.01
N LEU A 51 6.28 0.80 8.86
CA LEU A 51 7.43 -0.06 8.60
C LEU A 51 8.76 0.71 8.70
N TRP A 52 8.88 1.86 8.02
CA TRP A 52 10.13 2.62 7.98
C TRP A 52 10.43 3.29 9.32
N ARG A 53 9.42 3.78 10.06
CA ARG A 53 9.59 4.26 11.44
C ARG A 53 10.16 3.17 12.35
N ARG A 54 9.60 1.95 12.30
CA ARG A 54 10.12 0.81 13.07
C ARG A 54 11.56 0.46 12.68
N LYS A 55 11.89 0.47 11.38
CA LYS A 55 13.26 0.21 10.90
C LYS A 55 14.25 1.24 11.43
N VAL A 56 13.91 2.54 11.36
CA VAL A 56 14.75 3.62 11.90
C VAL A 56 14.95 3.44 13.41
N ALA A 57 13.88 3.16 14.15
CA ALA A 57 13.97 2.92 15.59
C ALA A 57 14.87 1.72 15.92
N TYR A 58 14.68 0.60 15.21
CA TYR A 58 15.49 -0.61 15.39
C TYR A 58 16.98 -0.38 15.09
N LEU A 59 17.30 0.31 13.99
CA LEU A 59 18.69 0.59 13.62
C LEU A 59 19.37 1.49 14.66
N LYS A 60 18.64 2.47 15.21
CA LYS A 60 19.14 3.30 16.32
C LYS A 60 19.40 2.49 17.60
N SER A 61 18.59 1.45 17.87
CA SER A 61 18.76 0.59 19.05
C SER A 61 19.71 -0.59 18.84
N TYR A 62 20.13 -0.90 17.61
CA TYR A 62 20.92 -2.11 17.29
C TYR A 62 22.31 -2.11 17.95
N GLY A 63 22.88 -0.92 18.20
CA GLY A 63 24.16 -0.73 18.88
C GLY A 63 25.37 -0.84 17.95
N ALA A 64 26.32 0.09 18.11
CA ALA A 64 27.51 0.17 17.25
C ALA A 64 28.50 -0.99 17.46
N GLU A 65 28.60 -1.53 18.68
CA GLU A 65 29.48 -2.66 18.98
C GLU A 65 29.02 -3.92 18.27
N ARG A 66 27.73 -4.26 18.39
CA ARG A 66 27.11 -5.37 17.67
C ARG A 66 27.28 -5.22 16.15
N ALA A 67 27.07 -4.02 15.62
CA ALA A 67 27.27 -3.75 14.20
C ALA A 67 28.72 -4.04 13.75
N ARG A 68 29.72 -3.61 14.52
CA ARG A 68 31.13 -3.92 14.23
C ARG A 68 31.42 -5.42 14.26
N THR A 69 30.89 -6.14 15.26
CA THR A 69 31.08 -7.60 15.38
C THR A 69 30.59 -8.36 14.15
N TYR A 70 29.48 -7.92 13.56
CA TYR A 70 28.88 -8.58 12.38
C TYR A 70 29.24 -7.90 11.05
N GLY A 71 30.17 -6.93 11.02
CA GLY A 71 30.56 -6.23 9.80
C GLY A 71 29.41 -5.46 9.13
N VAL A 72 28.48 -4.93 9.93
CA VAL A 72 27.30 -4.20 9.44
C VAL A 72 27.61 -2.71 9.37
N GLU A 73 27.46 -2.14 8.18
CA GLU A 73 27.55 -0.68 7.94
C GLU A 73 26.29 0.04 8.44
N LEU A 74 26.16 0.15 9.76
CA LEU A 74 24.97 0.66 10.43
C LEU A 74 24.63 2.10 10.01
N GLY A 75 25.64 2.94 9.80
CA GLY A 75 25.46 4.33 9.36
C GLY A 75 24.80 4.43 7.98
N ALA A 76 25.28 3.64 7.01
CA ALA A 76 24.71 3.61 5.66
C ALA A 76 23.26 3.11 5.66
N LEU A 77 22.98 2.06 6.45
CA LEU A 77 21.62 1.52 6.60
C LEU A 77 20.67 2.52 7.26
N LEU A 78 21.12 3.25 8.28
CA LEU A 78 20.31 4.26 8.95
C LEU A 78 19.97 5.42 8.00
N THR A 79 20.97 5.92 7.26
CA THR A 79 20.77 6.96 6.24
C THR A 79 19.74 6.53 5.20
N LEU A 80 19.87 5.32 4.66
CA LEU A 80 18.90 4.77 3.70
C LEU A 80 17.50 4.70 4.31
N ALA A 81 17.36 4.17 5.53
CA ALA A 81 16.07 4.04 6.20
C ALA A 81 15.41 5.41 6.45
N GLN A 82 16.20 6.43 6.81
CA GLN A 82 15.72 7.80 7.00
C GLN A 82 15.28 8.45 5.69
N GLN A 83 16.03 8.25 4.60
CA GLN A 83 15.63 8.75 3.28
C GLN A 83 14.31 8.12 2.81
N ARG A 84 14.15 6.80 3.01
CA ARG A 84 12.92 6.09 2.68
C ARG A 84 11.75 6.56 3.52
N LEU A 85 11.96 6.73 4.84
CA LEU A 85 10.95 7.29 5.74
C LEU A 85 10.52 8.69 5.29
N ALA A 86 11.48 9.58 5.05
CA ALA A 86 11.21 10.94 4.61
C ALA A 86 10.40 10.95 3.31
N SER A 87 10.74 10.09 2.34
CA SER A 87 9.98 9.97 1.10
C SER A 87 8.52 9.58 1.35
N VAL A 88 8.24 8.55 2.16
CA VAL A 88 6.86 8.08 2.41
C VAL A 88 6.06 8.99 3.34
N GLU A 89 6.71 9.94 4.02
CA GLU A 89 6.07 10.98 4.85
C GLU A 89 5.72 12.24 4.06
N GLN A 90 6.18 12.38 2.81
CA GLN A 90 5.79 13.52 1.96
C GLN A 90 4.29 13.51 1.66
N ALA A 91 3.72 14.70 1.48
CA ALA A 91 2.29 14.89 1.24
C ALA A 91 1.79 14.23 -0.06
N ASP A 92 2.64 14.16 -1.09
CA ASP A 92 2.36 13.54 -2.38
C ASP A 92 2.57 12.01 -2.39
N ALA A 93 2.85 11.39 -1.23
CA ALA A 93 3.11 9.95 -1.15
C ALA A 93 1.94 9.10 -1.69
N ILE A 94 0.69 9.53 -1.46
CA ILE A 94 -0.49 8.84 -1.97
C ILE A 94 -0.60 9.00 -3.50
N ASP A 95 -0.32 10.20 -4.02
CA ASP A 95 -0.33 10.45 -5.46
C ASP A 95 0.71 9.61 -6.19
N ARG A 96 1.91 9.47 -5.63
CA ARG A 96 2.95 8.57 -6.18
C ARG A 96 2.61 7.10 -6.06
N ALA A 97 1.69 6.73 -5.17
CA ALA A 97 1.19 5.37 -5.02
C ALA A 97 0.06 5.03 -6.01
N LYS A 98 -0.47 6.02 -6.76
CA LYS A 98 -1.46 5.75 -7.83
C LYS A 98 -0.88 4.75 -8.84
N GLY A 99 -1.67 3.72 -9.14
CA GLY A 99 -1.26 2.56 -9.93
C GLY A 99 -0.76 1.36 -9.12
N TRP A 100 -0.56 1.50 -7.80
CA TRP A 100 -0.27 0.37 -6.93
C TRP A 100 -1.56 -0.40 -6.60
N ILE A 101 -1.43 -1.66 -6.19
CA ILE A 101 -2.55 -2.48 -5.70
C ILE A 101 -3.08 -1.97 -4.34
N GLY A 102 -2.28 -1.17 -3.62
CA GLY A 102 -2.56 -0.71 -2.27
C GLY A 102 -2.51 -1.83 -1.23
N ALA A 103 -2.97 -1.54 -0.02
CA ALA A 103 -3.10 -2.49 1.07
C ALA A 103 -4.57 -2.60 1.48
N THR A 104 -4.94 -3.71 2.11
CA THR A 104 -6.28 -3.83 2.69
C THR A 104 -6.38 -2.90 3.89
N PRO A 105 -7.33 -1.95 3.91
CA PRO A 105 -7.57 -1.13 5.09
C PRO A 105 -7.98 -2.02 6.26
N PHE A 106 -7.36 -1.83 7.42
CA PHE A 106 -7.82 -2.46 8.65
C PHE A 106 -8.95 -1.57 9.20
N ALA A 107 -10.18 -2.08 9.16
CA ALA A 107 -11.33 -1.50 9.86
C ALA A 107 -11.30 -1.90 11.33
#